data_AF-A0A392W059-F1
#
_entry.id   AF-A0A392W059-F1
#
_cell.length_a   1.000
_cell.length_b   1.000
_cell.length_c   1.000
_cell.angle_alpha   90.00
_cell.angle_beta   90.00
_cell.angle_gamma   90.00
#
_symmetry.space_group_name_H-M   'P 1'
#
loop_
_entity.id
_entity.type
_entity.pdbx_description
1 polymer ?
#
loop_
_entity_poly.entity_id
_entity_poly.type
_entity_poly.pdbx_seq_one_letter_code
_entity_poly.pdbx_strand_id
1 'polypeptide(L)' 'MMNKVFRGEIGDMLEVYMDDMIVKSHEEMDHAAHLRKVFEQARQCKMRFNPEK' A
#
# COMPACT_ATOMS: atom_id res chain seq x y z
N MET A 1 -2.45 -8.29 10.43
CA MET A 1 -3.67 -8.09 9.61
C MET A 1 -3.31 -7.64 8.20
N MET A 2 -2.38 -6.69 8.07
CA MET A 2 -1.86 -6.16 6.80
C MET A 2 -1.33 -7.21 5.81
N ASN A 3 -0.53 -8.17 6.29
CA ASN A 3 -0.01 -9.27 5.46
C ASN A 3 -1.08 -10.21 4.89
N LYS A 4 -2.32 -10.22 5.41
CA LYS A 4 -3.42 -11.00 4.83
C LYS A 4 -4.17 -10.24 3.74
N VAL A 5 -4.33 -8.93 3.90
CA VAL A 5 -5.07 -8.07 2.96
C VAL A 5 -4.24 -7.83 1.70
N PHE A 6 -2.94 -7.57 1.87
CA PHE A 6 -2.05 -7.19 0.76
C PHE A 6 -1.17 -8.34 0.27
N ARG A 7 -1.49 -9.59 0.62
CA ARG A 7 -0.62 -10.74 0.35
C ARG A 7 -0.26 -10.94 -1.13
N GLY A 8 -1.12 -10.50 -2.05
CA GLY A 8 -0.88 -10.56 -3.49
C GLY A 8 -0.03 -9.40 -4.05
N GLU A 9 0.03 -8.28 -3.33
CA GLU A 9 0.76 -7.07 -3.73
C GLU A 9 2.09 -6.93 -2.96
N ILE A 10 2.23 -7.66 -1.83
CA ILE A 10 3.43 -7.67 -1.00
C ILE A 10 4.56 -8.38 -1.73
N GLY A 11 5.66 -7.67 -1.97
CA GLY A 11 6.86 -8.15 -2.64
C GLY A 11 7.00 -7.76 -4.12
N ASP A 12 5.89 -7.37 -4.76
CA ASP A 12 5.91 -6.88 -6.15
C ASP A 12 5.80 -5.34 -6.18
N MET A 13 4.81 -4.81 -5.46
CA MET A 13 4.46 -3.38 -5.49
C MET A 13 4.39 -2.74 -4.11
N LEU A 14 4.32 -3.56 -3.06
CA LEU A 14 4.12 -3.12 -1.69
C LEU A 14 5.15 -3.80 -0.78
N GLU A 15 5.88 -3.02 -0.02
CA GLU A 15 6.69 -3.50 1.09
C GLU A 15 6.09 -2.99 2.40
N VAL A 16 5.97 -3.88 3.39
CA VAL A 16 5.42 -3.54 4.70
C VAL A 16 6.52 -3.73 5.73
N TYR A 17 6.89 -2.64 6.40
CA TYR A 17 7.92 -2.59 7.42
C TYR A 17 7.29 -2.23 8.76
N MET A 18 6.91 -3.27 9.53
CA MET A 18 6.18 -3.15 10.80
C MET A 18 4.90 -2.30 10.68
N ASP A 19 4.98 -0.99 10.95
CA ASP A 19 3.86 -0.04 10.89
C ASP A 19 3.87 0.84 9.62
N ASP A 20 4.99 0.88 8.88
CA ASP A 20 5.13 1.68 7.67
C ASP A 20 4.87 0.83 6.42
N MET A 21 4.09 1.38 5.47
CA MET A 21 3.91 0.80 4.15
C MET A 21 4.67 1.61 3.11
N ILE A 22 5.50 0.92 2.34
CA ILE A 22 6.26 1.47 1.23
C ILE A 22 5.64 0.95 -0.05
N VAL A 23 5.09 1.83 -0.87
CA VAL A 23 4.63 1.49 -2.21
C VAL A 23 5.80 1.69 -3.17
N LYS A 24 6.13 0.69 -3.97
CA LYS A 24 7.17 0.75 -4.99
C LYS A 24 6.53 0.54 -6.36
N SER A 25 7.00 1.30 -7.35
CA SER A 25 6.59 1.15 -8.75
C SER A 25 7.81 1.30 -9.64
N HIS A 26 7.84 0.55 -10.74
CA HIS A 26 8.93 0.61 -11.70
C HIS A 26 8.85 1.88 -12.57
N GLU A 27 7.64 2.39 -12.82
CA GLU A 27 7.36 3.63 -13.56
C GLU A 27 6.47 4.58 -12.73
N GLU A 28 6.67 5.89 -12.90
CA GLU A 28 5.94 6.93 -12.14
C GLU A 28 4.45 6.97 -12.51
N MET A 29 4.10 6.69 -13.77
CA MET A 29 2.71 6.59 -14.24
C MET A 29 1.94 5.46 -13.55
N ASP A 30 2.61 4.34 -13.28
CA ASP A 30 2.01 3.22 -12.56
C ASP A 30 1.89 3.51 -11.07
N HIS A 31 2.75 4.39 -10.53
CA HIS A 31 2.76 4.73 -9.10
C HIS A 31 1.45 5.33 -8.60
N ALA A 32 0.79 6.19 -9.37
CA ALA A 32 -0.51 6.76 -8.99
C ALA A 32 -1.63 5.69 -8.98
N ALA A 33 -1.64 4.77 -9.95
CA ALA A 33 -2.62 3.70 -10.01
C ALA A 33 -2.44 2.70 -8.85
N HIS A 34 -1.19 2.43 -8.53
CA HIS A 34 -0.72 1.60 -7.43
C HIS A 34 -1.13 2.18 -6.07
N LEU A 35 -0.83 3.46 -5.81
CA LEU A 35 -1.27 4.16 -4.61
C LEU A 35 -2.79 4.15 -4.47
N ARG A 36 -3.53 4.37 -5.56
CA ARG A 36 -5.00 4.35 -5.53
C ARG A 36 -5.54 3.00 -5.07
N LYS A 37 -5.02 1.88 -5.58
CA LYS A 37 -5.41 0.53 -5.14
C LYS A 37 -5.14 0.33 -3.64
N VAL A 38 -3.97 0.76 -3.17
CA VAL A 38 -3.57 0.62 -1.76
C VAL A 38 -4.51 1.43 -0.85
N PHE A 39 -4.81 2.67 -1.20
CA PHE A 39 -5.74 3.51 -0.44
C PHE A 39 -7.18 2.97 -0.42
N GLU A 40 -7.67 2.39 -1.52
CA GLU A 40 -8.99 1.76 -1.55
C GLU A 40 -9.07 0.54 -0.64
N GLN A 41 -8.07 -0.35 -0.70
CA GLN A 41 -7.96 -1.52 0.19
C GLN A 41 -7.88 -1.10 1.66
N ALA A 42 -7.09 -0.07 1.97
CA ALA A 42 -6.96 0.47 3.31
C ALA A 42 -8.26 1.10 3.83
N ARG A 43 -9.01 1.81 2.97
CA ARG A 43 -10.35 2.33 3.30
C ARG A 43 -11.33 1.21 3.65
N GLN A 44 -11.33 0.11 2.88
CA GLN A 44 -12.17 -1.06 3.17
C GLN A 44 -11.82 -1.68 4.54
N CYS A 45 -10.55 -1.67 4.90
CA CYS A 45 -10.06 -2.15 6.20
C CYS A 45 -10.17 -1.10 7.33
N LYS A 46 -10.75 0.08 7.07
CA LYS A 46 -10.85 1.23 8.00
C LYS A 46 -9.50 1.64 8.60
N MET A 47 -8.42 1.51 7.84
CA MET A 47 -7.10 1.94 8.28
C MET A 47 -6.95 3.45 8.14
N ARG A 48 -6.25 4.05 9.11
CA ARG A 48 -5.91 5.47 9.12
C ARG A 48 -4.40 5.59 8.92
N PHE A 49 -4.00 6.33 7.91
CA PHE A 49 -2.62 6.70 7.67
C PHE A 49 -2.34 8.05 8.32
N ASN A 50 -1.10 8.26 8.75
CA ASN A 50 -0.65 9.56 9.20
C ASN A 50 -0.23 10.40 7.98
N PRO A 51 -0.86 11.56 7.68
CA PRO A 51 -0.48 12.41 6.56
C PRO A 51 0.84 13.17 6.76
N GLU A 52 1.42 13.15 7.97
CA GLU A 52 2.68 13.83 8.29
C GLU A 52 3.93 13.01 7.91
N LYS A 53 3.75 11.75 7.48
CA LYS A 53 4.81 10.92 6.88
C LYS A 53 4.55 10.76 5.38
#